data_AF-A0A927ZNR2-F1
#
_entry.id   AF-A0A927ZNR2-F1
#
_cell.length_a   1.000
_cell.length_b   1.000
_cell.length_c   1.000
_cell.angle_alpha   90.00
_cell.angle_beta   90.00
_cell.angle_gamma   90.00
#
_symmetry.space_group_name_H-M   'P 1'
#
loop_
_entity.id
_entity.type
_entity.pdbx_description
1 polymer ?
#
loop_
_entity_poly.entity_id
_entity_poly.type
_entity_poly.pdbx_seq_one_letter_code
_entity_poly.pdbx_strand_id
1 'polypeptide(L)'
;MFSEREIDDLERLSERPAELFFHRANSKHPERGGCPKAAKWNDKNRAKHLCEMRRDFAEIQNAVLQKYGIDASVDHRSLKAQYNDALKKGDLDAALLLNRLPEKHLGPALAADKNNPNVIDIMEYRAYKFKRSNLAQMIDQMKLEHAAEFAQESKDNLHKSLIDQELHGLDDAGNSTPELLALKDTVSKDYQSLVAMEKILITKEKAMELAMEHILPAPELTIIQAPKNLTQKQDELKALRTSLLETNDSAASDEIVRAITDDILHQKALAEYIAPKVQEVEDKLSSPKIQKQLNDIAKDIIRADKFQQREYWNLIQKLNQDMQLLQDEMDKAIIHHVSAFLAGKSDITFSTKDIKHYLDSEVHSLKKAIQVKSSELEQLKKRLITPERANLIAHSRYLKGAD
;
A
#
# COMPACT_ATOMS: atom_id res chain seq x y z
N MET A 1 -24.59 25.57 23.96
CA MET A 1 -24.53 25.75 25.42
C MET A 1 -25.57 24.81 26.02
N PHE A 2 -25.24 24.03 27.05
CA PHE A 2 -26.21 23.14 27.70
C PHE A 2 -26.19 23.38 29.22
N SER A 3 -27.32 23.14 29.88
CA SER A 3 -27.42 23.23 31.33
C SER A 3 -26.92 21.93 31.97
N GLU A 4 -26.09 22.05 33.01
CA GLU A 4 -25.69 20.91 33.84
C GLU A 4 -26.80 20.49 34.84
N ARG A 5 -27.90 21.26 34.91
CA ARG A 5 -29.06 20.97 35.77
C ARG A 5 -29.95 19.94 35.10
N GLU A 6 -30.37 18.93 35.85
CA GLU A 6 -31.33 17.93 35.39
C GLU A 6 -32.75 18.36 35.75
N ILE A 7 -33.65 18.23 34.78
CA ILE A 7 -35.08 18.44 34.97
C ILE A 7 -35.59 17.24 35.76
N ASP A 8 -35.84 17.45 37.06
CA ASP A 8 -36.42 16.44 37.95
C ASP A 8 -37.95 16.37 37.81
N ASP A 9 -38.58 15.39 38.48
CA ASP A 9 -40.02 15.18 38.35
C ASP A 9 -40.85 16.37 38.83
N LEU A 10 -40.33 17.14 39.78
CA LEU A 10 -40.98 18.36 40.26
C LEU A 10 -40.96 19.44 39.18
N GLU A 11 -39.81 19.68 38.54
CA GLU A 11 -39.69 20.62 37.42
C GLU A 11 -40.58 20.24 36.23
N ARG A 12 -40.72 18.94 35.95
CA ARG A 12 -41.60 18.45 34.87
C ARG A 12 -43.07 18.71 35.17
N LEU A 13 -43.46 18.61 36.43
CA LEU A 13 -44.85 18.79 36.87
C LEU A 13 -45.21 20.28 36.97
N SER A 14 -44.29 21.09 37.50
CA SER A 14 -44.43 22.53 37.65
C SER A 14 -43.07 23.19 37.60
N GLU A 15 -42.87 24.08 36.63
CA GLU A 15 -41.63 24.86 36.51
C GLU A 15 -41.36 25.65 37.80
N ARG A 16 -40.12 25.56 38.29
CA ARG A 16 -39.71 26.37 39.44
C ARG A 16 -39.56 27.83 39.01
N PRO A 17 -39.71 28.79 39.95
CA PRO A 17 -39.34 30.17 39.68
C PRO A 17 -37.88 30.26 39.19
N ALA A 18 -37.62 31.14 38.23
CA ALA A 18 -36.27 31.33 37.65
C ALA A 18 -35.20 31.61 38.72
N GLU A 19 -35.57 32.33 39.78
CA GLU A 19 -34.72 32.57 40.93
C GLU A 19 -34.27 31.27 41.59
N LEU A 20 -35.17 30.28 41.73
CA LEU A 20 -34.92 29.03 42.44
C LEU A 20 -34.21 27.98 41.58
N PHE A 21 -34.45 27.94 40.26
CA PHE A 21 -33.92 26.91 39.36
C PHE A 21 -32.40 26.66 39.49
N PHE A 22 -31.62 27.75 39.60
CA PHE A 22 -30.16 27.70 39.75
C PHE A 22 -29.66 27.71 41.20
N HIS A 23 -30.54 27.66 42.20
CA HIS A 23 -30.13 27.52 43.60
C HIS A 23 -29.49 26.15 43.87
N ARG A 24 -28.90 25.98 45.06
CA ARG A 24 -28.40 24.66 45.50
C ARG A 24 -29.58 23.69 45.58
N ALA A 25 -29.39 22.48 45.05
CA ALA A 25 -30.41 21.45 45.16
C ALA A 25 -30.56 20.99 46.61
N ASN A 26 -31.80 20.73 47.02
CA ASN A 26 -32.13 20.23 48.35
C ASN A 26 -32.74 18.84 48.23
N SER A 27 -31.96 17.81 48.54
CA SER A 27 -32.40 16.41 48.41
C SER A 27 -33.53 16.02 49.37
N LYS A 28 -33.70 16.74 50.49
CA LYS A 28 -34.75 16.46 51.48
C LYS A 28 -36.06 17.18 51.17
N HIS A 29 -35.95 18.38 50.59
CA HIS A 29 -37.08 19.24 50.22
C HIS A 29 -36.84 19.83 48.82
N PRO A 30 -37.03 19.06 47.73
CA PRO A 30 -36.75 19.48 46.36
C PRO A 30 -37.54 20.72 45.91
N GLU A 31 -38.69 20.99 46.53
CA GLU A 31 -39.55 22.15 46.30
C GLU A 31 -38.94 23.45 46.87
N ARG A 32 -38.00 23.34 47.81
CA ARG A 32 -37.31 24.49 48.45
C ARG A 32 -35.90 24.71 47.91
N GLY A 33 -35.51 23.97 46.89
CA GLY A 33 -34.17 24.03 46.30
C GLY A 33 -34.22 24.12 44.78
N GLY A 34 -33.06 24.37 44.18
CA GLY A 34 -32.92 24.34 42.73
C GLY A 34 -32.85 22.93 42.16
N CYS A 35 -32.88 22.82 40.83
CA CYS A 35 -32.76 21.53 40.13
C CYS A 35 -31.43 20.84 40.47
N PRO A 36 -31.37 19.51 40.63
CA PRO A 36 -30.12 18.80 40.86
C PRO A 36 -29.16 19.01 39.68
N LYS A 37 -27.85 19.04 39.95
CA LYS A 37 -26.85 18.92 38.88
C LYS A 37 -26.63 17.45 38.56
N ALA A 38 -26.46 17.11 37.29
CA ALA A 38 -26.15 15.73 36.91
C ALA A 38 -24.83 15.29 37.56
N ALA A 39 -24.82 14.08 38.13
CA ALA A 39 -23.65 13.54 38.82
C ALA A 39 -22.41 13.44 37.90
N LYS A 40 -22.64 13.09 36.62
CA LYS A 40 -21.61 12.95 35.58
C LYS A 40 -20.77 14.22 35.32
N TRP A 41 -21.27 15.39 35.72
CA TRP A 41 -20.54 16.66 35.59
C TRP A 41 -19.65 16.98 36.80
N ASN A 42 -19.92 16.36 37.95
CA ASN A 42 -19.26 16.68 39.23
C ASN A 42 -18.50 15.49 39.85
N ASP A 43 -18.57 14.29 39.25
CA ASP A 43 -17.91 13.10 39.77
C ASP A 43 -16.46 12.95 39.30
N LYS A 44 -15.74 12.00 39.92
CA LYS A 44 -14.34 11.66 39.54
C LYS A 44 -14.23 11.08 38.13
N ASN A 45 -15.35 10.65 37.54
CA ASN A 45 -15.43 10.01 36.23
C ASN A 45 -15.78 10.99 35.09
N ARG A 46 -15.88 12.30 35.37
CA ARG A 46 -16.13 13.35 34.38
C ARG A 46 -15.27 13.20 33.11
N ALA A 47 -13.99 12.83 33.27
CA ALA A 47 -13.09 12.61 32.14
C ALA A 47 -13.54 11.47 31.21
N LYS A 48 -14.09 10.39 31.77
CA LYS A 48 -14.65 9.27 31.00
C LYS A 48 -15.89 9.73 30.22
N HIS A 49 -16.78 10.47 30.87
CA HIS A 49 -17.96 11.02 30.19
C HIS A 49 -17.58 11.97 29.04
N LEU A 50 -16.55 12.80 29.23
CA LEU A 50 -16.03 13.65 28.16
C LEU A 50 -15.47 12.84 26.98
N CYS A 51 -14.78 11.73 27.24
CA CYS A 51 -14.30 10.83 26.19
C CYS A 51 -15.45 10.17 25.41
N GLU A 52 -16.51 9.74 26.11
CA GLU A 52 -17.72 9.21 25.48
C GLU A 52 -18.38 10.26 24.58
N MET A 53 -18.57 11.49 25.06
CA MET A 53 -19.13 12.58 24.24
C MET A 53 -18.27 12.90 23.01
N ARG A 54 -16.94 12.86 23.14
CA ARG A 54 -16.03 13.07 21.99
C ARG A 54 -16.15 11.95 20.96
N ARG A 55 -16.34 10.71 21.41
CA ARG A 55 -16.62 9.58 20.53
C ARG A 55 -17.95 9.79 19.81
N ASP A 56 -19.02 10.05 20.55
CA ASP A 56 -20.36 10.22 19.97
C ASP A 56 -20.37 11.36 18.93
N PHE A 57 -19.66 12.46 19.22
CA PHE A 57 -19.51 13.56 18.27
C PHE A 57 -18.77 13.14 16.99
N ALA A 58 -17.65 12.40 17.11
CA ALA A 58 -16.91 11.91 15.96
C ALA A 58 -17.75 10.94 15.11
N GLU A 59 -18.52 10.05 15.75
CA GLU A 59 -19.42 9.12 15.07
C GLU A 59 -20.52 9.85 14.29
N ILE A 60 -21.20 10.81 14.93
CA ILE A 60 -22.21 11.65 14.28
C ILE A 60 -21.59 12.43 13.11
N GLN A 61 -20.41 13.04 13.31
CA GLN A 61 -19.74 13.78 12.25
C GLN A 61 -19.38 12.89 11.05
N ASN A 62 -18.83 11.70 11.30
CA ASN A 62 -18.48 10.76 10.24
C ASN A 62 -19.72 10.25 9.49
N ALA A 63 -20.82 9.97 10.19
CA ALA A 63 -22.08 9.59 9.55
C ALA A 63 -22.61 10.69 8.62
N VAL A 64 -22.47 11.96 9.03
CA VAL A 64 -22.84 13.11 8.18
C VAL A 64 -21.90 13.23 6.98
N LEU A 65 -20.58 13.12 7.16
CA LEU A 65 -19.61 13.16 6.06
C LEU A 65 -19.90 12.07 5.01
N GLN A 66 -20.14 10.84 5.47
CA GLN A 66 -20.51 9.71 4.61
C GLN A 66 -21.83 9.95 3.87
N LYS A 67 -22.86 10.46 4.57
CA LYS A 67 -24.16 10.78 3.95
C LYS A 67 -24.04 11.73 2.77
N TYR A 68 -23.06 12.64 2.80
CA TYR A 68 -22.81 13.61 1.73
C TYR A 68 -21.63 13.23 0.81
N GLY A 69 -21.12 12.00 0.90
CA GLY A 69 -20.05 11.51 0.02
C GLY A 69 -18.71 12.23 0.18
N ILE A 70 -18.44 12.82 1.35
CA ILE A 70 -17.18 13.50 1.62
C ILE A 70 -16.16 12.47 2.10
N ASP A 71 -15.07 12.28 1.35
CA ASP A 71 -13.95 11.40 1.71
C ASP A 71 -13.06 12.03 2.79
N ALA A 72 -13.61 12.16 3.98
CA ALA A 72 -12.94 12.62 5.18
C ALA A 72 -13.48 11.87 6.40
N SER A 73 -12.62 11.65 7.39
CA SER A 73 -13.02 11.05 8.67
C SER A 73 -12.34 11.75 9.84
N VAL A 74 -13.02 11.71 10.98
CA VAL A 74 -12.55 12.26 12.25
C VAL A 74 -12.47 11.13 13.28
N ASP A 75 -11.37 11.10 14.03
CA ASP A 75 -11.15 10.12 15.10
C ASP A 75 -10.93 10.87 16.42
N HIS A 76 -11.70 10.45 17.45
CA HIS A 76 -11.67 11.03 18.79
C HIS A 76 -10.47 10.55 19.63
N ARG A 77 -9.81 9.47 19.23
CA ARG A 77 -8.67 8.87 19.92
C ARG A 77 -7.43 9.74 19.75
N SER A 78 -6.46 9.59 20.65
CA SER A 78 -5.18 10.29 20.53
C SER A 78 -4.37 9.79 19.32
N LEU A 79 -3.49 10.64 18.77
CA LEU A 79 -2.58 10.26 17.68
C LEU A 79 -1.77 9.00 18.03
N LYS A 80 -1.34 8.86 19.29
CA LYS A 80 -0.61 7.68 19.77
C LYS A 80 -1.47 6.40 19.73
N ALA A 81 -2.74 6.50 20.12
CA ALA A 81 -3.66 5.36 20.07
C ALA A 81 -3.95 4.94 18.62
N GLN A 82 -4.18 5.92 17.74
CA GLN A 82 -4.38 5.67 16.30
C GLN A 82 -3.13 5.07 15.66
N TYR A 83 -1.94 5.59 15.99
CA TYR A 83 -0.65 5.07 15.52
C TYR A 83 -0.47 3.59 15.87
N ASN A 84 -0.71 3.22 17.13
CA ASN A 84 -0.59 1.83 17.57
C ASN A 84 -1.61 0.92 16.89
N ASP A 85 -2.83 1.42 16.65
CA ASP A 85 -3.87 0.69 15.93
C ASP A 85 -3.47 0.47 14.46
N ALA A 86 -2.91 1.48 13.80
CA ALA A 86 -2.37 1.38 12.44
C ALA A 86 -1.23 0.36 12.36
N LEU A 87 -0.28 0.38 13.29
CA LEU A 87 0.79 -0.63 13.36
C LEU A 87 0.23 -2.05 13.53
N LYS A 88 -0.76 -2.24 14.41
CA LYS A 88 -1.40 -3.56 14.61
C LYS A 88 -2.10 -4.07 13.35
N LYS A 89 -2.63 -3.16 12.54
CA LYS A 89 -3.26 -3.46 11.25
C LYS A 89 -2.26 -3.65 10.11
N GLY A 90 -0.95 -3.51 10.37
CA GLY A 90 0.08 -3.55 9.33
C GLY A 90 0.10 -2.31 8.43
N ASP A 91 -0.61 -1.23 8.81
CA ASP A 91 -0.71 -0.01 8.02
C ASP A 91 0.45 0.93 8.32
N LEU A 92 1.61 0.61 7.76
CA LEU A 92 2.85 1.36 7.97
C LEU A 92 2.76 2.80 7.46
N ASP A 93 2.08 3.03 6.34
CA ASP A 93 1.91 4.36 5.74
C ASP A 93 1.02 5.25 6.63
N ALA A 94 -0.13 4.73 7.08
CA ALA A 94 -0.98 5.43 8.04
C ALA A 94 -0.26 5.68 9.37
N ALA A 95 0.50 4.69 9.86
CA ALA A 95 1.31 4.84 11.08
C ALA A 95 2.36 5.95 10.91
N LEU A 96 3.03 6.03 9.77
CA LEU A 96 3.98 7.10 9.49
C LEU A 96 3.30 8.48 9.52
N LEU A 97 2.10 8.63 8.96
CA LEU A 97 1.35 9.89 8.98
C LEU A 97 0.86 10.28 10.40
N LEU A 98 0.49 9.29 11.20
CA LEU A 98 0.01 9.47 12.58
C LEU A 98 1.14 9.72 13.58
N ASN A 99 2.38 9.33 13.25
CA ASN A 99 3.57 9.60 14.05
C ASN A 99 3.99 11.08 13.94
N ARG A 100 3.25 11.94 14.65
CA ARG A 100 3.44 13.38 14.72
C ARG A 100 2.94 13.95 16.04
N LEU A 101 3.38 15.17 16.35
CA LEU A 101 2.95 15.88 17.55
C LEU A 101 1.54 16.49 17.36
N PRO A 102 0.70 16.49 18.41
CA PRO A 102 -0.56 17.24 18.39
C PRO A 102 -0.28 18.74 18.39
N GLU A 103 -1.16 19.51 17.73
CA GLU A 103 -1.09 20.98 17.78
C GLU A 103 -1.40 21.49 19.18
N LYS A 104 -0.67 22.52 19.62
CA LYS A 104 -0.94 23.20 20.89
C LYS A 104 -2.09 24.20 20.71
N HIS A 105 -3.03 24.21 21.65
CA HIS A 105 -4.11 25.21 21.66
C HIS A 105 -3.61 26.51 22.31
N LEU A 106 -3.67 27.62 21.58
CA LEU A 106 -3.20 28.94 22.06
C LEU A 106 -4.30 29.83 22.68
N GLY A 107 -5.57 29.42 22.60
CA GLY A 107 -6.69 30.25 23.04
C GLY A 107 -6.97 31.45 22.10
N PRO A 108 -8.14 32.11 22.22
CA PRO A 108 -8.58 33.11 21.23
C PRO A 108 -7.71 34.37 21.16
N ALA A 109 -7.25 34.87 22.30
CA ALA A 109 -6.50 36.13 22.38
C ALA A 109 -5.12 36.03 21.73
N LEU A 110 -4.36 34.96 22.05
CA LEU A 110 -3.04 34.73 21.44
C LEU A 110 -3.16 34.36 19.96
N ALA A 111 -4.19 33.59 19.59
CA ALA A 111 -4.40 33.20 18.18
C ALA A 111 -4.75 34.38 17.26
N ALA A 112 -5.26 35.49 17.81
CA ALA A 112 -5.56 36.69 17.04
C ALA A 112 -4.29 37.47 16.66
N ASP A 113 -3.22 37.37 17.46
CA ASP A 113 -1.93 38.01 17.17
C ASP A 113 -1.09 37.17 16.21
N LYS A 114 -1.16 37.49 14.93
CA LYS A 114 -0.43 36.80 13.86
C LYS A 114 1.09 36.94 13.98
N ASN A 115 1.59 37.92 14.74
CA ASN A 115 3.02 38.16 14.91
C ASN A 115 3.58 37.42 16.14
N ASN A 116 2.74 36.73 16.91
CA ASN A 116 3.19 35.96 18.05
C ASN A 116 4.03 34.76 17.58
N PRO A 117 5.24 34.53 18.16
CA PRO A 117 6.09 33.39 17.79
C PRO A 117 5.37 32.04 17.82
N ASN A 118 4.51 31.81 18.82
CA ASN A 118 3.79 30.54 18.92
C ASN A 118 2.76 30.34 17.80
N VAL A 119 2.17 31.44 17.29
CA VAL A 119 1.22 31.38 16.16
C VAL A 119 1.97 31.09 14.87
N ILE A 120 3.12 31.73 14.68
CA ILE A 120 4.02 31.49 13.54
C ILE A 120 4.46 30.02 13.53
N ASP A 121 4.95 29.49 14.65
CA ASP A 121 5.37 28.09 14.80
C ASP A 121 4.25 27.10 14.43
N ILE A 122 3.01 27.37 14.87
CA ILE A 122 1.86 26.52 14.52
C ILE A 122 1.55 26.60 13.03
N MET A 123 1.64 27.78 12.41
CA MET A 123 1.41 27.95 10.98
C MET A 123 2.47 27.22 10.14
N GLU A 124 3.73 27.33 10.52
CA GLU A 124 4.83 26.59 9.88
C GLU A 124 4.64 25.07 10.04
N TYR A 125 4.27 24.63 11.25
CA TYR A 125 3.98 23.23 11.50
C TYR A 125 2.80 22.69 10.69
N ARG A 126 1.74 23.49 10.51
CA ARG A 126 0.61 23.18 9.63
C ARG A 126 1.04 23.05 8.17
N ALA A 127 1.86 23.97 7.68
CA ALA A 127 2.39 23.92 6.32
C ALA A 127 3.27 22.68 6.09
N TYR A 128 4.15 22.36 7.04
CA TYR A 128 4.96 21.13 7.01
C TYR A 128 4.09 19.87 6.95
N LYS A 129 3.08 19.78 7.82
CA LYS A 129 2.15 18.64 7.86
C LYS A 129 1.36 18.49 6.57
N PHE A 130 0.90 19.59 5.99
CA PHE A 130 0.21 19.58 4.70
C PHE A 130 1.12 19.05 3.58
N LYS A 131 2.36 19.54 3.48
CA LYS A 131 3.36 19.04 2.52
C LYS A 131 3.62 17.54 2.70
N ARG A 132 3.81 17.08 3.94
CA ARG A 132 4.05 15.66 4.26
C ARG A 132 2.86 14.77 3.90
N SER A 133 1.64 15.24 4.13
CA SER A 133 0.42 14.53 3.73
C SER A 133 0.30 14.40 2.21
N ASN A 134 0.56 15.48 1.48
CA ASN A 134 0.53 15.45 0.01
C ASN A 134 1.61 14.53 -0.57
N LEU A 135 2.83 14.57 0.00
CA LEU A 135 3.91 13.66 -0.38
C LEU A 135 3.53 12.20 -0.15
N ALA A 136 2.90 11.87 0.98
CA ALA A 136 2.43 10.51 1.25
C ALA A 136 1.34 10.07 0.27
N GLN A 137 0.37 10.94 -0.04
CA GLN A 137 -0.64 10.65 -1.06
C GLN A 137 -0.03 10.44 -2.45
N MET A 138 0.98 11.25 -2.80
CA MET A 138 1.68 11.11 -4.08
C MET A 138 2.50 9.80 -4.13
N ILE A 139 3.14 9.41 -3.03
CA ILE A 139 3.82 8.11 -2.90
C ILE A 139 2.82 6.97 -3.03
N ASP A 140 1.68 7.03 -2.35
CA ASP A 140 0.63 6.01 -2.47
C ASP A 140 0.08 5.93 -3.89
N GLN A 141 -0.13 7.07 -4.54
CA GLN A 141 -0.56 7.11 -5.94
C GLN A 141 0.51 6.51 -6.86
N MET A 142 1.78 6.84 -6.66
CA MET A 142 2.89 6.22 -7.40
C MET A 142 3.00 4.72 -7.11
N LYS A 143 2.79 4.28 -5.88
CA LYS A 143 2.74 2.85 -5.54
C LYS A 143 1.60 2.16 -6.30
N LEU A 144 0.43 2.78 -6.44
CA LEU A 144 -0.69 2.22 -7.21
C LEU A 144 -0.40 2.22 -8.71
N GLU A 145 0.20 3.29 -9.23
CA GLU A 145 0.54 3.44 -10.66
C GLU A 145 1.66 2.46 -11.08
N HIS A 146 2.69 2.29 -10.25
CA HIS A 146 3.81 1.39 -10.49
C HIS A 146 3.68 0.02 -9.82
N ALA A 147 2.59 -0.25 -9.08
CA ALA A 147 2.37 -1.54 -8.43
C ALA A 147 2.37 -2.67 -9.46
N ALA A 148 1.74 -2.45 -10.62
CA ALA A 148 1.69 -3.43 -11.68
C ALA A 148 3.08 -3.68 -12.30
N GLU A 149 3.85 -2.62 -12.58
CA GLU A 149 5.20 -2.73 -13.15
C GLU A 149 6.18 -3.41 -12.18
N PHE A 150 6.19 -2.97 -10.91
CA PHE A 150 7.02 -3.57 -9.87
C PHE A 150 6.60 -5.01 -9.58
N ALA A 151 5.30 -5.30 -9.55
CA ALA A 151 4.80 -6.67 -9.39
C ALA A 151 5.23 -7.57 -10.54
N GLN A 152 5.18 -7.06 -11.77
CA GLN A 152 5.61 -7.80 -12.96
C GLN A 152 7.12 -8.06 -12.94
N GLU A 153 7.94 -7.05 -12.62
CA GLU A 153 9.39 -7.20 -12.49
C GLU A 153 9.75 -8.17 -11.35
N SER A 154 9.06 -8.05 -10.21
CA SER A 154 9.24 -8.96 -9.08
C SER A 154 8.85 -10.40 -9.46
N LYS A 155 7.75 -10.59 -10.21
CA LYS A 155 7.29 -11.87 -10.75
C LYS A 155 8.27 -12.48 -11.75
N ASP A 156 8.81 -11.68 -12.66
CA ASP A 156 9.81 -12.14 -13.63
C ASP A 156 11.10 -12.59 -12.94
N ASN A 157 11.51 -11.87 -11.89
CA ASN A 157 12.65 -12.24 -11.06
C ASN A 157 12.36 -13.49 -10.23
N LEU A 158 11.16 -13.61 -9.67
CA LEU A 158 10.68 -14.80 -8.95
C LEU A 158 10.64 -16.03 -9.85
N HIS A 159 10.07 -15.89 -11.05
CA HIS A 159 9.95 -16.99 -11.99
C HIS A 159 11.33 -17.46 -12.45
N LYS A 160 12.26 -16.54 -12.72
CA LYS A 160 13.67 -16.87 -13.00
C LYS A 160 14.33 -17.61 -11.83
N SER A 161 14.15 -17.12 -10.61
CA SER A 161 14.74 -17.73 -9.42
C SER A 161 14.17 -19.13 -9.11
N LEU A 162 12.86 -19.34 -9.33
CA LEU A 162 12.21 -20.65 -9.21
C LEU A 162 12.67 -21.63 -10.30
N ILE A 163 12.83 -21.17 -11.54
CA ILE A 163 13.40 -21.98 -12.63
C ILE A 163 14.85 -22.35 -12.33
N ASP A 164 15.65 -21.40 -11.82
CA ASP A 164 17.01 -21.66 -11.40
C ASP A 164 17.05 -22.70 -10.26
N GLN A 165 16.12 -22.63 -9.28
CA GLN A 165 15.96 -23.62 -8.21
C GLN A 165 15.64 -25.03 -8.71
N GLU A 166 14.73 -25.19 -9.67
CA GLU A 166 14.41 -26.48 -10.28
C GLU A 166 15.61 -27.07 -11.05
N LEU A 167 16.47 -26.21 -11.62
CA LEU A 167 17.67 -26.62 -12.34
C LEU A 167 18.83 -27.09 -11.43
N HIS A 168 18.84 -26.70 -10.15
CA HIS A 168 19.96 -26.95 -9.22
C HIS A 168 19.93 -28.32 -8.52
N GLY A 169 18.96 -29.20 -8.82
CA GLY A 169 19.04 -30.63 -8.47
C GLY A 169 19.23 -30.95 -6.98
N LEU A 170 18.88 -30.04 -6.07
CA LEU A 170 19.00 -30.27 -4.62
C LEU A 170 18.04 -31.35 -4.10
N ASP A 171 17.08 -31.78 -4.91
CA ASP A 171 16.19 -32.89 -4.61
C ASP A 171 16.93 -34.26 -4.66
N ASP A 172 18.06 -34.38 -5.37
CA ASP A 172 18.80 -35.66 -5.53
C ASP A 172 19.84 -35.94 -4.42
N ALA A 173 20.12 -34.97 -3.54
CA ALA A 173 21.13 -35.08 -2.49
C ALA A 173 20.55 -35.27 -1.07
N GLY A 174 19.32 -35.76 -0.91
CA GLY A 174 18.82 -36.41 0.32
C GLY A 174 18.95 -35.70 1.68
N ASN A 175 19.35 -34.42 1.74
CA ASN A 175 19.73 -33.70 2.97
C ASN A 175 19.20 -32.26 2.98
N SER A 176 18.03 -32.01 2.38
CA SER A 176 17.32 -30.75 2.61
C SER A 176 16.90 -30.67 4.09
N THR A 177 17.28 -29.60 4.80
CA THR A 177 16.81 -29.40 6.17
C THR A 177 15.28 -29.28 6.20
N PRO A 178 14.61 -29.72 7.26
CA PRO A 178 13.15 -29.58 7.37
C PRO A 178 12.69 -28.12 7.29
N GLU A 179 13.53 -27.16 7.71
CA GLU A 179 13.27 -25.73 7.54
C GLU A 179 13.27 -25.30 6.07
N LEU A 180 14.18 -25.84 5.24
CA LEU A 180 14.29 -25.51 3.82
C LEU A 180 13.07 -26.01 3.03
N LEU A 181 12.61 -27.24 3.32
CA LEU A 181 11.40 -27.81 2.70
C LEU A 181 10.14 -27.00 3.07
N ALA A 182 9.99 -26.66 4.35
CA ALA A 182 8.86 -25.84 4.80
C ALA A 182 8.84 -24.45 4.14
N LEU A 183 10.02 -23.86 3.92
CA LEU A 183 10.15 -22.56 3.26
C LEU A 183 9.87 -22.65 1.76
N LYS A 184 10.32 -23.71 1.07
CA LYS A 184 9.98 -24.00 -0.34
C LYS A 184 8.46 -24.15 -0.53
N ASP A 185 7.80 -24.88 0.38
CA ASP A 185 6.34 -25.04 0.35
C ASP A 185 5.59 -23.73 0.61
N THR A 186 6.09 -22.91 1.54
CA THR A 186 5.50 -21.61 1.87
C THR A 186 5.59 -20.64 0.68
N VAL A 187 6.77 -20.53 0.07
CA VAL A 187 7.00 -19.73 -1.14
C VAL A 187 6.09 -20.19 -2.29
N SER A 188 5.99 -21.51 -2.52
CA SER A 188 5.14 -22.05 -3.59
C SER A 188 3.66 -21.71 -3.36
N LYS A 189 3.17 -21.85 -2.13
CA LYS A 189 1.79 -21.53 -1.75
C LYS A 189 1.48 -20.03 -1.88
N ASP A 190 2.39 -19.17 -1.43
CA ASP A 190 2.22 -17.73 -1.51
C ASP A 190 2.27 -17.25 -2.98
N TYR A 191 3.13 -17.86 -3.81
CA TYR A 191 3.15 -17.61 -5.25
C TYR A 191 1.83 -18.01 -5.93
N GLN A 192 1.28 -19.17 -5.61
CA GLN A 192 -0.04 -19.58 -6.12
C GLN A 192 -1.16 -18.61 -5.69
N SER A 193 -1.07 -18.11 -4.45
CA SER A 193 -2.01 -17.09 -3.94
C SER A 193 -1.87 -15.77 -4.71
N LEU A 194 -0.65 -15.40 -5.09
CA LEU A 194 -0.37 -14.20 -5.89
C LEU A 194 -0.97 -14.32 -7.29
N VAL A 195 -0.78 -15.46 -7.96
CA VAL A 195 -1.37 -15.75 -9.27
C VAL A 195 -2.91 -15.76 -9.20
N ALA A 196 -3.50 -16.26 -8.12
CA ALA A 196 -4.95 -16.23 -7.93
C ALA A 196 -5.47 -14.79 -7.73
N MET A 197 -4.74 -13.96 -7.00
CA MET A 197 -5.10 -12.57 -6.72
C MET A 197 -4.99 -11.68 -7.97
N GLU A 198 -4.00 -11.95 -8.83
CA GLU A 198 -3.83 -11.30 -10.13
C GLU A 198 -5.07 -11.43 -11.03
N LYS A 199 -5.79 -12.55 -10.94
CA LYS A 199 -7.04 -12.77 -11.71
C LYS A 199 -8.20 -11.90 -11.24
N ILE A 200 -8.15 -11.41 -10.01
CA ILE A 200 -9.24 -10.65 -9.37
C ILE A 200 -8.93 -9.15 -9.42
N LEU A 201 -7.67 -8.78 -9.52
CA LEU A 201 -7.20 -7.39 -9.56
C LEU A 201 -7.72 -6.62 -10.76
N ILE A 202 -8.22 -5.42 -10.51
CA ILE A 202 -8.58 -4.49 -11.58
C ILE A 202 -7.32 -3.75 -12.02
N THR A 203 -6.76 -4.18 -13.14
CA THR A 203 -5.64 -3.49 -13.79
C THR A 203 -6.08 -2.12 -14.33
N LYS A 204 -5.11 -1.23 -14.61
CA LYS A 204 -5.39 0.08 -15.20
C LYS A 204 -6.15 -0.04 -16.53
N GLU A 205 -5.77 -1.00 -17.36
CA GLU A 205 -6.44 -1.30 -18.63
C GLU A 205 -7.88 -1.74 -18.38
N LYS A 206 -8.10 -2.64 -17.42
CA LYS A 206 -9.45 -3.11 -17.10
C LYS A 206 -10.32 -2.01 -16.49
N ALA A 207 -9.74 -1.15 -15.65
CA ALA A 207 -10.43 0.02 -15.11
C ALA A 207 -10.82 1.01 -16.22
N MET A 208 -9.97 1.19 -17.23
CA MET A 208 -10.29 2.02 -18.40
C MET A 208 -11.40 1.39 -19.24
N GLU A 209 -11.39 0.07 -19.48
CA GLU A 209 -12.49 -0.62 -20.17
C GLU A 209 -13.83 -0.43 -19.43
N LEU A 210 -13.84 -0.63 -18.11
CA LEU A 210 -15.03 -0.43 -17.27
C LEU A 210 -15.49 1.04 -17.24
N ALA A 211 -14.55 1.99 -17.24
CA ALA A 211 -14.87 3.42 -17.33
C ALA A 211 -15.48 3.77 -18.70
N MET A 212 -14.98 3.16 -19.78
CA MET A 212 -15.55 3.29 -21.12
C MET A 212 -16.98 2.73 -21.16
N GLU A 213 -17.23 1.57 -20.54
CA GLU A 213 -18.58 0.98 -20.42
C GLU A 213 -19.56 1.90 -19.70
N HIS A 214 -19.09 2.69 -18.73
CA HIS A 214 -19.92 3.64 -18.00
C HIS A 214 -20.26 4.90 -18.82
N ILE A 215 -19.43 5.29 -19.79
CA ILE A 215 -19.56 6.56 -20.53
C ILE A 215 -20.20 6.34 -21.91
N LEU A 216 -19.86 5.25 -22.59
CA LEU A 216 -20.29 4.99 -23.95
C LEU A 216 -21.63 4.23 -24.00
N PRO A 217 -22.49 4.52 -24.99
CA PRO A 217 -23.66 3.71 -25.25
C PRO A 217 -23.27 2.34 -25.84
N ALA A 218 -24.07 1.30 -25.56
CA ALA A 218 -23.87 -0.09 -26.02
C ALA A 218 -23.44 -0.27 -27.50
N PRO A 219 -24.02 0.44 -28.50
CA PRO A 219 -23.55 0.34 -29.88
C PRO A 219 -22.12 0.84 -30.10
N GLU A 220 -21.71 1.93 -29.44
CA GLU A 220 -20.34 2.48 -29.55
C GLU A 220 -19.31 1.59 -28.84
N LEU A 221 -19.70 0.96 -27.72
CA LEU A 221 -18.89 -0.06 -27.05
C LEU A 221 -18.61 -1.28 -27.95
N THR A 222 -19.65 -1.75 -28.64
CA THR A 222 -19.52 -2.90 -29.56
C THR A 222 -18.55 -2.59 -30.69
N ILE A 223 -18.54 -1.35 -31.17
CA ILE A 223 -17.64 -0.89 -32.24
C ILE A 223 -16.18 -0.88 -31.74
N ILE A 224 -15.91 -0.35 -30.53
CA ILE A 224 -14.54 -0.29 -30.00
C ILE A 224 -14.01 -1.66 -29.56
N GLN A 225 -14.87 -2.56 -29.11
CA GLN A 225 -14.47 -3.93 -28.75
C GLN A 225 -14.26 -4.84 -29.98
N ALA A 226 -14.89 -4.51 -31.11
CA ALA A 226 -14.83 -5.33 -32.32
C ALA A 226 -13.39 -5.59 -32.82
N PRO A 227 -12.48 -4.60 -32.95
CA PRO A 227 -11.10 -4.82 -33.36
C PRO A 227 -10.38 -5.88 -32.52
N LYS A 228 -10.50 -5.81 -31.19
CA LYS A 228 -9.86 -6.75 -30.25
C LYS A 228 -10.38 -8.18 -30.43
N ASN A 229 -11.69 -8.34 -30.62
CA ASN A 229 -12.31 -9.64 -30.87
C ASN A 229 -11.93 -10.21 -32.24
N LEU A 230 -11.84 -9.34 -33.27
CA LEU A 230 -11.40 -9.68 -34.61
C LEU A 230 -9.94 -10.14 -34.64
N THR A 231 -9.03 -9.45 -33.93
CA THR A 231 -7.62 -9.84 -33.85
C THR A 231 -7.44 -11.14 -33.09
N GLN A 232 -8.11 -11.32 -31.94
CA GLN A 232 -8.05 -12.57 -31.19
C GLN A 232 -8.51 -13.76 -32.04
N LYS A 233 -9.65 -13.63 -32.73
CA LYS A 233 -10.15 -14.67 -33.62
C LYS A 233 -9.20 -14.94 -34.79
N GLN A 234 -8.56 -13.92 -35.36
CA GLN A 234 -7.54 -14.11 -36.39
C GLN A 234 -6.32 -14.87 -35.86
N ASP A 235 -5.88 -14.60 -34.64
CA ASP A 235 -4.70 -15.26 -34.07
C ASP A 235 -4.99 -16.72 -33.71
N GLU A 236 -6.19 -17.02 -33.20
CA GLU A 236 -6.68 -18.39 -33.01
C GLU A 236 -6.72 -19.17 -34.34
N LEU A 237 -7.25 -18.57 -35.40
CA LEU A 237 -7.29 -19.17 -36.73
C LEU A 237 -5.89 -19.38 -37.33
N LYS A 238 -4.96 -18.43 -37.13
CA LYS A 238 -3.56 -18.58 -37.55
C LYS A 238 -2.87 -19.72 -36.80
N ALA A 239 -3.07 -19.80 -35.48
CA ALA A 239 -2.51 -20.86 -34.63
C ALA A 239 -3.03 -22.25 -35.03
N LEU A 240 -4.33 -22.35 -35.29
CA LEU A 240 -4.96 -23.55 -35.82
C LEU A 240 -4.38 -23.93 -37.19
N ARG A 241 -4.21 -22.96 -38.09
CA ARG A 241 -3.60 -23.19 -39.42
C ARG A 241 -2.16 -23.69 -39.31
N THR A 242 -1.34 -23.10 -38.45
CA THR A 242 0.06 -23.54 -38.24
C THR A 242 0.11 -24.95 -37.67
N SER A 243 -0.74 -25.28 -36.70
CA SER A 243 -0.80 -26.64 -36.14
C SER A 243 -1.22 -27.69 -37.19
N LEU A 244 -2.19 -27.37 -38.05
CA LEU A 244 -2.63 -28.27 -39.12
C LEU A 244 -1.54 -28.51 -40.18
N LEU A 245 -0.78 -27.47 -40.54
CA LEU A 245 0.33 -27.58 -41.49
C LEU A 245 1.50 -28.42 -40.94
N GLU A 246 1.70 -28.44 -39.62
CA GLU A 246 2.73 -29.26 -38.96
C GLU A 246 2.36 -30.76 -38.89
N THR A 247 1.06 -31.09 -38.90
CA THR A 247 0.56 -32.48 -38.80
C THR A 247 0.55 -33.27 -40.12
N ASN A 248 0.83 -32.62 -41.25
CA ASN A 248 1.22 -33.21 -42.54
C ASN A 248 0.33 -34.35 -43.10
N ASP A 249 -1.00 -34.23 -43.06
CA ASP A 249 -1.90 -35.34 -43.43
C ASP A 249 -3.03 -34.98 -44.42
N SER A 250 -3.10 -35.71 -45.55
CA SER A 250 -4.18 -35.83 -46.55
C SER A 250 -4.76 -34.58 -47.28
N ALA A 251 -5.39 -34.83 -48.44
CA ALA A 251 -6.12 -33.82 -49.24
C ALA A 251 -7.33 -33.18 -48.53
N ALA A 252 -7.87 -33.80 -47.47
CA ALA A 252 -8.93 -33.19 -46.65
C ALA A 252 -8.39 -32.07 -45.74
N SER A 253 -7.10 -32.11 -45.38
CA SER A 253 -6.44 -31.02 -44.63
C SER A 253 -6.23 -29.79 -45.51
N ASP A 254 -5.92 -29.97 -46.79
CA ASP A 254 -5.76 -28.85 -47.74
C ASP A 254 -7.05 -28.04 -47.94
N GLU A 255 -8.22 -28.69 -47.98
CA GLU A 255 -9.52 -28.00 -48.04
C GLU A 255 -9.82 -27.21 -46.76
N ILE A 256 -9.51 -27.79 -45.59
CA ILE A 256 -9.70 -27.13 -44.29
C ILE A 256 -8.75 -25.92 -44.16
N VAL A 257 -7.48 -26.06 -44.56
CA VAL A 257 -6.49 -24.98 -44.56
C VAL A 257 -6.91 -23.84 -45.50
N ARG A 258 -7.52 -24.15 -46.65
CA ARG A 258 -8.11 -23.13 -47.54
C ARG A 258 -9.28 -22.41 -46.88
N ALA A 259 -10.23 -23.13 -46.29
CA ALA A 259 -11.36 -22.54 -45.59
C ALA A 259 -10.92 -21.61 -44.44
N ILE A 260 -9.92 -22.02 -43.64
CA ILE A 260 -9.34 -21.19 -42.58
C ILE A 260 -8.66 -19.95 -43.17
N THR A 261 -7.98 -20.08 -44.31
CA THR A 261 -7.31 -18.95 -44.97
C THR A 261 -8.33 -17.94 -45.50
N ASP A 262 -9.42 -18.40 -46.09
CA ASP A 262 -10.54 -17.56 -46.55
C ASP A 262 -11.21 -16.86 -45.36
N ASP A 263 -11.41 -17.54 -44.23
CA ASP A 263 -11.93 -16.94 -43.01
C ASP A 263 -10.99 -15.87 -42.43
N ILE A 264 -9.68 -16.10 -42.41
CA ILE A 264 -8.69 -15.08 -41.99
C ILE A 264 -8.78 -13.84 -42.89
N LEU A 265 -8.89 -14.02 -44.22
CA LEU A 265 -9.05 -12.92 -45.17
C LEU A 265 -10.37 -12.17 -44.96
N HIS A 266 -11.46 -12.88 -44.72
CA HIS A 266 -12.76 -12.29 -44.42
C HIS A 266 -12.75 -11.49 -43.11
N GLN A 267 -12.14 -12.00 -42.04
CA GLN A 267 -11.95 -11.25 -40.79
C GLN A 267 -11.10 -9.99 -41.03
N LYS A 268 -10.09 -10.04 -41.89
CA LYS A 268 -9.28 -8.86 -42.23
C LYS A 268 -10.08 -7.80 -42.98
N ALA A 269 -10.90 -8.20 -43.95
CA ALA A 269 -11.79 -7.28 -44.67
C ALA A 269 -12.84 -6.63 -43.74
N LEU A 270 -13.37 -7.39 -42.78
CA LEU A 270 -14.27 -6.85 -41.75
C LEU A 270 -13.57 -5.82 -40.85
N ALA A 271 -12.31 -6.08 -40.46
CA ALA A 271 -11.53 -5.13 -39.67
C ALA A 271 -11.30 -3.81 -40.44
N GLU A 272 -10.97 -3.88 -41.73
CA GLU A 272 -10.82 -2.70 -42.59
C GLU A 272 -12.13 -1.92 -42.76
N TYR A 273 -13.27 -2.61 -42.85
CA TYR A 273 -14.60 -1.98 -42.93
C TYR A 273 -15.03 -1.28 -41.62
N ILE A 274 -14.66 -1.83 -40.46
CA ILE A 274 -15.02 -1.30 -39.14
C ILE A 274 -14.07 -0.17 -38.71
N ALA A 275 -12.82 -0.16 -39.19
CA ALA A 275 -11.79 0.83 -38.87
C ALA A 275 -12.25 2.31 -38.90
N PRO A 276 -12.95 2.83 -39.93
CA PRO A 276 -13.39 4.22 -39.94
C PRO A 276 -14.44 4.53 -38.85
N LYS A 277 -15.29 3.56 -38.50
CA LYS A 277 -16.27 3.72 -37.43
C LYS A 277 -15.62 3.69 -36.05
N VAL A 278 -14.56 2.90 -35.89
CA VAL A 278 -13.74 2.88 -34.66
C VAL A 278 -13.07 4.24 -34.47
N GLN A 279 -12.46 4.77 -35.53
CA GLN A 279 -11.81 6.08 -35.50
C GLN A 279 -12.77 7.19 -35.06
N GLU A 280 -14.01 7.19 -35.57
CA GLU A 280 -15.02 8.18 -35.18
C GLU A 280 -15.33 8.14 -33.67
N VAL A 281 -15.38 6.95 -33.06
CA VAL A 281 -15.62 6.82 -31.62
C VAL A 281 -14.35 7.14 -30.81
N GLU A 282 -13.17 6.78 -31.30
CA GLU A 282 -11.89 7.15 -30.69
C GLU A 282 -11.65 8.67 -30.68
N ASP A 283 -12.05 9.36 -31.74
CA ASP A 283 -11.99 10.83 -31.82
C ASP A 283 -12.90 11.48 -30.77
N LYS A 284 -14.10 10.91 -30.53
CA LYS A 284 -14.99 11.34 -29.44
C LYS A 284 -14.34 11.11 -28.07
N LEU A 285 -13.78 9.92 -27.83
CA LEU A 285 -13.08 9.57 -26.60
C LEU A 285 -11.84 10.44 -26.36
N SER A 286 -11.20 10.91 -27.42
CA SER A 286 -10.02 11.78 -27.35
C SER A 286 -10.33 13.22 -26.95
N SER A 287 -11.61 13.59 -26.84
CA SER A 287 -11.99 14.92 -26.38
C SER A 287 -11.53 15.14 -24.92
N PRO A 288 -10.93 16.31 -24.58
CA PRO A 288 -10.33 16.54 -23.26
C PRO A 288 -11.31 16.37 -22.09
N LYS A 289 -12.59 16.68 -22.32
CA LYS A 289 -13.66 16.52 -21.33
C LYS A 289 -13.95 15.05 -21.04
N ILE A 290 -14.04 14.22 -22.09
CA ILE A 290 -14.32 12.79 -21.95
C ILE A 290 -13.09 12.07 -21.39
N GLN A 291 -11.87 12.42 -21.82
CA GLN A 291 -10.64 11.88 -21.23
C GLN A 291 -10.54 12.19 -19.73
N LYS A 292 -10.93 13.39 -19.30
CA LYS A 292 -10.96 13.72 -17.88
C LYS A 292 -11.98 12.85 -17.14
N GLN A 293 -13.20 12.71 -17.67
CA GLN A 293 -14.23 11.86 -17.07
C GLN A 293 -13.84 10.39 -17.01
N LEU A 294 -13.23 9.86 -18.07
CA LEU A 294 -12.66 8.50 -18.12
C LEU A 294 -11.63 8.30 -17.02
N ASN A 295 -10.68 9.23 -16.90
CA ASN A 295 -9.64 9.15 -15.90
C ASN A 295 -10.20 9.25 -14.47
N ASP A 296 -11.18 10.11 -14.24
CA ASP A 296 -11.82 10.27 -12.93
C ASP A 296 -12.57 8.98 -12.53
N ILE A 297 -13.38 8.42 -13.44
CA ILE A 297 -14.10 7.16 -13.21
C ILE A 297 -13.15 5.97 -13.05
N ALA A 298 -12.13 5.84 -13.91
CA ALA A 298 -11.13 4.77 -13.80
C ALA A 298 -10.37 4.86 -12.47
N LYS A 299 -10.06 6.06 -11.99
CA LYS A 299 -9.47 6.26 -10.65
C LYS A 299 -10.41 5.83 -9.55
N ASP A 300 -11.71 6.12 -9.65
CA ASP A 300 -12.68 5.70 -8.65
C ASP A 300 -12.87 4.18 -8.61
N ILE A 301 -12.84 3.51 -9.77
CA ILE A 301 -12.86 2.05 -9.87
C ILE A 301 -11.61 1.45 -9.21
N ILE A 302 -10.42 1.99 -9.50
CA ILE A 302 -9.16 1.56 -8.87
C ILE A 302 -9.19 1.81 -7.35
N ARG A 303 -9.74 2.94 -6.91
CA ARG A 303 -9.91 3.24 -5.48
C ARG A 303 -10.84 2.26 -4.79
N ALA A 304 -11.89 1.79 -5.46
CA ALA A 304 -12.79 0.78 -4.92
C ALA A 304 -12.08 -0.58 -4.75
N ASP A 305 -11.09 -0.89 -5.61
CA ASP A 305 -10.24 -2.09 -5.56
C ASP A 305 -9.01 -1.94 -4.64
N LYS A 306 -8.92 -0.83 -3.89
CA LYS A 306 -7.76 -0.50 -3.05
C LYS A 306 -7.40 -1.60 -2.05
N PHE A 307 -8.38 -2.33 -1.53
CA PHE A 307 -8.14 -3.41 -0.58
C PHE A 307 -7.38 -4.56 -1.24
N GLN A 308 -7.81 -4.99 -2.42
CA GLN A 308 -7.23 -6.07 -3.20
C GLN A 308 -5.83 -5.69 -3.68
N GLN A 309 -5.64 -4.45 -4.13
CA GLN A 309 -4.33 -3.93 -4.52
C GLN A 309 -3.34 -3.89 -3.35
N ARG A 310 -3.82 -3.53 -2.16
CA ARG A 310 -3.00 -3.55 -0.95
C ARG A 310 -2.61 -4.96 -0.53
N GLU A 311 -3.56 -5.89 -0.52
CA GLU A 311 -3.29 -7.30 -0.19
C GLU A 311 -2.30 -7.94 -1.17
N TYR A 312 -2.46 -7.67 -2.47
CA TYR A 312 -1.52 -8.09 -3.50
C TYR A 312 -0.11 -7.55 -3.26
N TRP A 313 0.01 -6.26 -2.91
CA TRP A 313 1.29 -5.64 -2.61
C TRP A 313 1.94 -6.24 -1.36
N ASN A 314 1.16 -6.48 -0.30
CA ASN A 314 1.64 -7.15 0.91
C ASN A 314 2.16 -8.56 0.60
N LEU A 315 1.45 -9.29 -0.27
CA LEU A 315 1.84 -10.63 -0.68
C LEU A 315 3.14 -10.62 -1.48
N ILE A 316 3.33 -9.66 -2.39
CA ILE A 316 4.61 -9.48 -3.11
C ILE A 316 5.75 -9.21 -2.15
N GLN A 317 5.56 -8.31 -1.18
CA GLN A 317 6.62 -8.00 -0.19
C GLN A 317 6.97 -9.22 0.64
N LYS A 318 5.96 -9.95 1.11
CA LYS A 318 6.15 -11.21 1.85
C LYS A 318 6.92 -12.22 1.01
N LEU A 319 6.49 -12.44 -0.23
CA LEU A 319 7.09 -13.40 -1.15
C LEU A 319 8.56 -13.05 -1.46
N ASN A 320 8.89 -11.77 -1.65
CA ASN A 320 10.27 -11.32 -1.83
C ASN A 320 11.13 -11.60 -0.60
N GLN A 321 10.58 -11.38 0.59
CA GLN A 321 11.28 -11.67 1.85
C GLN A 321 11.50 -13.17 2.04
N ASP A 322 10.47 -13.99 1.80
CA ASP A 322 10.53 -15.44 1.94
C ASP A 322 11.47 -16.06 0.89
N MET A 323 11.50 -15.54 -0.34
CA MET A 323 12.48 -15.91 -1.37
C MET A 323 13.91 -15.57 -0.97
N GLN A 324 14.14 -14.39 -0.39
CA GLN A 324 15.46 -14.01 0.08
C GLN A 324 15.94 -14.93 1.21
N LEU A 325 15.05 -15.27 2.15
CA LEU A 325 15.33 -16.26 3.20
C LEU A 325 15.62 -17.64 2.61
N LEU A 326 14.86 -18.05 1.59
CA LEU A 326 15.05 -19.34 0.92
C LEU A 326 16.41 -19.40 0.24
N GLN A 327 16.79 -18.34 -0.45
CA GLN A 327 18.10 -18.21 -1.07
C GLN A 327 19.23 -18.23 -0.03
N ASP A 328 19.08 -17.52 1.08
CA ASP A 328 20.06 -17.51 2.18
C ASP A 328 20.22 -18.91 2.83
N GLU A 329 19.13 -19.65 3.04
CA GLU A 329 19.18 -21.02 3.59
C GLU A 329 19.75 -22.03 2.59
N MET A 330 19.44 -21.88 1.30
CA MET A 330 20.07 -22.67 0.24
C MET A 330 21.57 -22.42 0.18
N ASP A 331 22.01 -21.16 0.24
CA ASP A 331 23.42 -20.79 0.26
C ASP A 331 24.14 -21.40 1.46
N LYS A 332 23.52 -21.37 2.66
CA LYS A 332 24.08 -22.04 3.85
C LYS A 332 24.22 -23.54 3.66
N ALA A 333 23.21 -24.20 3.08
CA ALA A 333 23.27 -25.62 2.79
C ALA A 333 24.41 -25.93 1.81
N ILE A 334 24.51 -25.19 0.71
CA ILE A 334 25.59 -25.31 -0.28
C ILE A 334 26.96 -25.11 0.37
N ILE A 335 27.14 -24.05 1.18
CA ILE A 335 28.40 -23.77 1.88
C ILE A 335 28.77 -24.90 2.84
N HIS A 336 27.78 -25.44 3.58
CA HIS A 336 28.00 -26.57 4.48
C HIS A 336 28.44 -27.82 3.71
N HIS A 337 27.77 -28.14 2.61
CA HIS A 337 28.10 -29.28 1.76
C HIS A 337 29.49 -29.15 1.11
N VAL A 338 29.83 -27.98 0.57
CA VAL A 338 31.16 -27.70 -0.01
C VAL A 338 32.25 -27.79 1.06
N SER A 339 32.00 -27.25 2.26
CA SER A 339 32.94 -27.35 3.39
C SER A 339 33.15 -28.79 3.87
N ALA A 340 32.07 -29.59 3.91
CA ALA A 340 32.14 -31.01 4.26
C ALA A 340 32.92 -31.82 3.21
N PHE A 341 32.74 -31.51 1.92
CA PHE A 341 33.51 -32.10 0.83
C PHE A 341 34.99 -31.76 0.89
N LEU A 342 35.34 -30.47 1.05
CA LEU A 342 36.73 -30.03 1.20
C LEU A 342 37.42 -30.64 2.44
N ALA A 343 36.65 -30.93 3.49
CA ALA A 343 37.12 -31.62 4.68
C ALA A 343 37.26 -33.15 4.50
N GLY A 344 36.97 -33.69 3.32
CA GLY A 344 37.04 -35.13 3.01
C GLY A 344 35.96 -35.96 3.70
N LYS A 345 34.84 -35.34 4.11
CA LYS A 345 33.76 -35.98 4.87
C LYS A 345 32.56 -36.42 4.01
N SER A 346 32.61 -36.23 2.69
CA SER A 346 31.51 -36.58 1.78
C SER A 346 32.00 -36.96 0.38
N ASP A 347 31.41 -37.99 -0.22
CA ASP A 347 31.67 -38.47 -1.61
C ASP A 347 30.86 -37.73 -2.69
N ILE A 348 30.35 -36.54 -2.39
CA ILE A 348 29.44 -35.80 -3.28
C ILE A 348 30.24 -35.15 -4.42
N THR A 349 29.75 -35.28 -5.65
CA THR A 349 30.34 -34.64 -6.85
C THR A 349 29.59 -33.33 -7.15
N PHE A 350 30.34 -32.25 -7.42
CA PHE A 350 29.77 -30.93 -7.73
C PHE A 350 29.80 -30.64 -9.22
N SER A 351 28.76 -29.96 -9.73
CA SER A 351 28.79 -29.37 -11.07
C SER A 351 29.67 -28.11 -11.06
N THR A 352 30.26 -27.77 -12.22
CA THR A 352 30.99 -26.51 -12.41
C THR A 352 30.12 -25.28 -12.16
N LYS A 353 28.80 -25.40 -12.33
CA LYS A 353 27.83 -24.35 -11.98
C LYS A 353 27.68 -24.16 -10.47
N ASP A 354 27.68 -25.23 -9.68
CA ASP A 354 27.51 -25.18 -8.22
C ASP A 354 28.72 -24.51 -7.56
N ILE A 355 29.93 -24.84 -8.05
CA ILE A 355 31.18 -24.22 -7.58
C ILE A 355 31.21 -22.73 -7.93
N LYS A 356 30.77 -22.37 -9.15
CA LYS A 356 30.69 -20.96 -9.55
C LYS A 356 29.71 -20.18 -8.65
N HIS A 357 28.53 -20.73 -8.40
CA HIS A 357 27.53 -20.09 -7.53
C HIS A 357 28.05 -19.90 -6.10
N TYR A 358 28.72 -20.91 -5.53
CA TYR A 358 29.38 -20.81 -4.23
C TYR A 358 30.40 -19.66 -4.19
N LEU A 359 31.28 -19.57 -5.19
CA LEU A 359 32.29 -18.51 -5.28
C LEU A 359 31.65 -17.12 -5.43
N ASP A 360 30.59 -17.00 -6.23
CA ASP A 360 29.89 -15.74 -6.43
C ASP A 360 29.18 -15.28 -5.13
N SER A 361 28.60 -16.20 -4.35
CA SER A 361 27.98 -15.92 -3.04
C SER A 361 29.01 -15.55 -1.97
N GLU A 362 30.15 -16.25 -1.89
CA GLU A 362 31.29 -15.89 -1.02
C GLU A 362 31.81 -14.48 -1.32
N VAL A 363 32.00 -14.15 -2.60
CA VAL A 363 32.42 -12.80 -3.02
C VAL A 363 31.37 -11.76 -2.63
N HIS A 364 30.08 -12.07 -2.76
CA HIS A 364 29.00 -11.16 -2.39
C HIS A 364 28.97 -10.91 -0.87
N SER A 365 29.06 -11.96 -0.06
CA SER A 365 29.05 -11.86 1.40
C SER A 365 30.26 -11.08 1.93
N LEU A 366 31.45 -11.31 1.36
CA LEU A 366 32.67 -10.57 1.68
C LEU A 366 32.54 -9.09 1.30
N LYS A 367 31.98 -8.75 0.12
CA LYS A 367 31.71 -7.36 -0.27
C LYS A 367 30.76 -6.66 0.72
N LYS A 368 29.69 -7.34 1.13
CA LYS A 368 28.73 -6.81 2.11
C LYS A 368 29.39 -6.58 3.48
N ALA A 369 30.22 -7.52 3.93
CA ALA A 369 31.00 -7.39 5.17
C ALA A 369 31.96 -6.20 5.12
N ILE A 370 32.68 -6.01 4.00
CA ILE A 370 33.55 -4.85 3.76
C ILE A 370 32.75 -3.56 3.82
N GLN A 371 31.57 -3.51 3.20
CA GLN A 371 30.72 -2.32 3.19
C GLN A 371 30.26 -1.95 4.61
N VAL A 372 29.79 -2.92 5.41
CA VAL A 372 29.41 -2.70 6.81
C VAL A 372 30.60 -2.19 7.61
N LYS A 373 31.76 -2.85 7.52
CA LYS A 373 32.98 -2.44 8.24
C LYS A 373 33.47 -1.07 7.83
N SER A 374 33.35 -0.70 6.55
CA SER A 374 33.69 0.64 6.06
C SER A 374 32.78 1.72 6.66
N SER A 375 31.48 1.43 6.81
CA SER A 375 30.52 2.35 7.42
C SER A 375 30.76 2.54 8.92
N GLU A 376 31.09 1.46 9.65
CA GLU A 376 31.50 1.50 11.05
C GLU A 376 32.77 2.34 11.23
N LEU A 377 33.74 2.15 10.33
CA LEU A 377 34.99 2.92 10.33
C LEU A 377 34.75 4.41 10.11
N GLU A 378 33.85 4.79 9.21
CA GLU A 378 33.45 6.21 9.01
C GLU A 378 32.75 6.80 10.23
N GLN A 379 31.92 6.02 10.93
CA GLN A 379 31.31 6.47 12.19
C GLN A 379 32.34 6.65 13.30
N LEU A 380 33.34 5.77 13.39
CA LEU A 380 34.42 5.87 14.36
C LEU A 380 35.35 7.06 14.06
N LYS A 381 35.65 7.34 12.78
CA LYS A 381 36.40 8.54 12.38
C LYS A 381 35.76 9.84 12.88
N LYS A 382 34.42 9.94 12.88
CA LYS A 382 33.71 11.13 13.41
C LYS A 382 33.92 11.35 14.91
N ARG A 383 34.23 10.29 15.66
CA ARG A 383 34.50 10.33 17.10
C ARG A 383 35.98 10.59 17.40
N LEU A 384 36.86 10.47 16.41
CA LEU A 384 38.27 10.77 16.55
C LEU A 384 38.46 12.30 16.59
N ILE A 385 38.98 12.82 17.70
CA ILE A 385 39.39 14.23 17.77
C ILE A 385 40.76 14.32 17.10
N THR A 386 40.81 14.91 15.91
CA THR A 386 42.07 15.14 15.21
C THR A 386 42.96 16.13 15.99
N PRO A 387 44.30 16.08 15.83
CA PRO A 387 45.21 16.99 16.52
C PRO A 387 44.89 18.48 16.29
N GLU A 388 44.48 18.85 15.08
CA GLU A 388 44.02 20.20 14.76
C GLU A 388 42.74 20.59 15.53
N ARG A 389 41.75 19.68 15.60
CA ARG A 389 40.51 19.91 16.35
C ARG A 389 40.76 19.96 17.86
N ALA A 390 41.68 19.14 18.37
CA ALA A 390 42.14 19.20 19.76
C ALA A 390 42.81 20.54 20.06
N ASN A 391 43.66 21.04 19.16
CA ASN A 391 44.30 22.36 19.30
C ASN A 391 43.28 23.49 19.29
N LEU A 392 42.27 23.46 18.40
CA LEU A 392 41.18 24.45 18.39
C LEU A 392 40.35 24.43 19.68
N ILE A 393 40.02 23.23 20.19
CA ILE A 393 39.32 23.08 21.48
C ILE A 393 40.18 23.61 22.64
N ALA A 394 41.49 23.33 22.62
CA ALA A 394 42.42 23.84 23.62
C ALA A 394 42.57 25.37 23.57
N HIS A 395 42.64 25.94 22.36
CA HIS A 395 42.71 27.39 22.15
C HIS A 395 41.43 28.09 22.63
N SER A 396 40.26 27.57 22.24
CA SER A 396 38.95 28.08 22.67
C SER A 396 38.77 28.03 24.20
N ARG A 397 39.24 26.95 24.85
CA ARG A 397 39.23 26.84 26.32
C ARG A 397 40.21 27.79 27.00
N TYR A 398 41.40 27.99 26.42
CA TYR A 398 42.41 28.90 26.95
C TYR A 398 41.94 30.36 26.89
N LEU A 399 41.24 30.75 25.82
CA LEU A 399 40.74 32.10 25.59
C LEU A 399 39.38 32.41 26.26
N LYS A 400 38.73 31.43 26.92
CA LYS A 400 37.37 31.55 27.51
C LYS A 400 36.33 32.19 26.57
N GLY A 401 36.45 31.97 25.26
CA GLY A 401 35.52 32.50 24.26
C GLY A 401 35.65 34.00 23.97
N ALA A 402 36.79 34.63 24.27
CA ALA A 402 37.16 35.89 23.63
C ALA A 402 37.92 35.56 22.34
N ASP A 403 37.27 35.81 21.19
CA ASP A 403 37.93 35.86 19.90
C ASP A 403 38.76 37.15 19.76
#